data_AF-A0A1B7XR38-F1
#
_entry.id   AF-A0A1B7XR38-F1
#
_cell.length_a   1.000
_cell.length_b   1.000
_cell.length_c   1.000
_cell.angle_alpha   90.00
_cell.angle_beta   90.00
_cell.angle_gamma   90.00
#
_symmetry.space_group_name_H-M   'P 1'
#
loop_
_entity.id
_entity.type
_entity.pdbx_description
1 polymer ?
#
loop_
_entity_poly.entity_id
_entity_poly.type
_entity_poly.pdbx_seq_one_letter_code
_entity_poly.pdbx_strand_id
1 'polypeptide(L)'
;MAEQFKFESSLLTAVSSANTSPPESPILDNAYFGAHLRVERDAMINWSPTMEMWAWSDYGKQTRAYTEQALNANLSLIYVASGETAHVETFKKEAATKGITVVKKQDVLGKDIEKLDKLAWDQQALVDYLVMLRASQFGGVAHSSFAWNVALKRHLFVKDLKKSYLDGPQMLSDEFSQVYGELRRYPEYALCLWP
;
A
#
# COMPACT_ATOMS: atom_id res chain seq x y z
N MET A 1 -12.49 -28.71 4.38
CA MET A 1 -13.35 -27.50 4.42
C MET A 1 -13.64 -26.93 3.03
N ALA A 2 -12.67 -26.78 2.12
CA ALA A 2 -12.93 -26.27 0.76
C ALA A 2 -13.86 -27.16 -0.10
N GLU A 3 -13.81 -28.49 0.05
CA GLU A 3 -14.68 -29.42 -0.67
C GLU A 3 -16.17 -29.32 -0.26
N GLN A 4 -16.45 -28.84 0.96
CA GLN A 4 -17.81 -28.76 1.49
C GLN A 4 -18.64 -27.61 0.87
N PHE A 5 -17.98 -26.66 0.21
CA PHE A 5 -18.62 -25.44 -0.30
C PHE A 5 -18.70 -25.36 -1.83
N LYS A 6 -18.30 -26.40 -2.57
CA LYS A 6 -18.27 -26.41 -4.06
C LYS A 6 -17.73 -25.10 -4.65
N PHE A 7 -16.62 -24.59 -4.11
CA PHE A 7 -15.88 -23.51 -4.75
C PHE A 7 -15.18 -24.09 -5.98
N GLU A 8 -15.92 -24.28 -7.07
CA GLU A 8 -15.28 -24.26 -8.39
C GLU A 8 -14.79 -22.84 -8.60
N SER A 9 -13.47 -22.67 -8.56
CA SER A 9 -12.80 -21.38 -8.65
C SER A 9 -13.06 -20.76 -10.02
N SER A 10 -14.10 -19.92 -10.12
CA SER A 10 -14.37 -19.07 -11.29
C SER A 10 -13.21 -18.10 -11.58
N LEU A 11 -12.31 -17.91 -10.62
CA LEU A 11 -11.04 -17.19 -10.78
C LEU A 11 -10.13 -17.85 -11.84
N LEU A 12 -10.10 -19.19 -11.94
CA LEU A 12 -9.27 -19.87 -12.94
C LEU A 12 -9.76 -19.58 -14.36
N THR A 13 -11.08 -19.53 -14.56
CA THR A 13 -11.71 -19.25 -15.86
C THR A 13 -11.49 -17.80 -16.28
N ALA A 14 -11.56 -16.85 -15.34
CA ALA A 14 -11.33 -15.43 -15.61
C ALA A 14 -9.87 -15.14 -15.97
N VAL A 15 -8.91 -15.73 -15.25
CA VAL A 15 -7.47 -15.60 -15.54
C VAL A 15 -7.11 -16.19 -16.90
N SER A 16 -7.80 -17.24 -17.37
CA SER A 16 -7.57 -17.81 -18.71
C SER A 16 -8.04 -16.90 -19.86
N SER A 17 -8.95 -15.94 -19.60
CA SER A 17 -9.49 -15.03 -20.62
C SER A 17 -8.69 -13.75 -20.80
N ALA A 18 -7.94 -13.36 -19.77
CA ALA A 18 -6.89 -12.37 -19.89
C ALA A 18 -5.64 -13.13 -20.35
N ASN A 19 -5.19 -12.90 -21.58
CA ASN A 19 -4.06 -13.62 -22.20
C ASN A 19 -2.70 -13.24 -21.57
N THR A 20 -2.63 -13.20 -20.24
CA THR A 20 -1.52 -12.74 -19.41
C THR A 20 -1.25 -13.80 -18.36
N SER A 21 -0.11 -14.47 -18.49
CA SER A 21 0.43 -15.31 -17.42
C SER A 21 0.51 -14.47 -16.14
N PRO A 22 0.10 -15.00 -14.97
CA PRO A 22 0.36 -14.28 -13.72
C PRO A 22 1.87 -14.00 -13.60
N PRO A 23 2.27 -12.85 -13.03
CA PRO A 23 3.69 -12.54 -12.87
C PRO A 23 4.37 -13.67 -12.08
N GLU A 24 5.55 -14.09 -12.53
CA GLU A 24 6.30 -15.19 -11.91
C GLU A 24 6.65 -14.89 -10.44
N SER A 25 6.84 -13.61 -10.09
CA SER A 25 7.10 -13.16 -8.73
C SER A 25 5.88 -12.51 -8.08
N PRO A 26 5.60 -12.79 -6.79
CA PRO A 26 4.59 -12.08 -6.02
C PRO A 26 4.91 -10.59 -5.87
N ILE A 27 6.19 -10.22 -5.90
CA ILE A 27 6.69 -8.84 -5.82
C ILE A 27 7.31 -8.47 -7.17
N LEU A 28 6.85 -7.38 -7.80
CA LEU A 28 7.39 -6.95 -9.09
C LEU A 28 8.70 -6.21 -8.90
N ASP A 29 9.73 -6.55 -9.66
CA ASP A 29 11.01 -5.85 -9.65
C ASP A 29 10.95 -4.59 -10.53
N ASN A 30 11.50 -3.48 -10.03
CA ASN A 30 11.67 -2.21 -10.76
C ASN A 30 10.40 -1.71 -11.50
N ALA A 31 9.23 -1.84 -10.86
CA ALA A 31 7.93 -1.52 -11.44
C ALA A 31 7.36 -0.20 -10.89
N TYR A 32 6.99 -0.16 -9.61
CA TYR A 32 6.42 1.03 -8.97
C TYR A 32 6.52 0.96 -7.45
N PHE A 33 6.40 2.13 -6.84
CA PHE A 33 6.26 2.30 -5.40
C PHE A 33 4.78 2.33 -5.01
N GLY A 34 4.36 1.51 -4.05
CA GLY A 34 3.01 1.52 -3.49
C GLY A 34 2.94 2.44 -2.27
N ALA A 35 2.14 3.49 -2.33
CA ALA A 35 1.95 4.47 -1.26
C ALA A 35 0.55 4.39 -0.67
N HIS A 36 0.42 3.98 0.59
CA HIS A 36 -0.85 4.08 1.31
C HIS A 36 -0.91 5.43 2.05
N LEU A 37 -1.61 6.40 1.45
CA LEU A 37 -1.74 7.76 1.96
C LEU A 37 -2.99 7.88 2.83
N ARG A 38 -2.82 7.74 4.15
CA ARG A 38 -3.91 7.79 5.14
C ARG A 38 -4.03 9.22 5.69
N VAL A 39 -4.83 10.03 4.99
CA VAL A 39 -5.05 11.47 5.28
C VAL A 39 -6.51 11.87 5.14
N GLU A 40 -7.42 10.90 5.20
CA GLU A 40 -8.85 11.14 5.19
C GLU A 40 -9.29 11.86 6.47
N ARG A 41 -10.41 12.58 6.39
CA ARG A 41 -10.89 13.44 7.47
C ARG A 41 -11.02 12.71 8.81
N ASP A 42 -11.49 11.47 8.80
CA ASP A 42 -11.65 10.66 10.02
C ASP A 42 -10.29 10.35 10.68
N ALA A 43 -9.27 10.03 9.89
CA ALA A 43 -7.90 9.87 10.37
C ALA A 43 -7.38 11.18 10.95
N MET A 44 -7.52 12.30 10.23
CA MET A 44 -7.00 13.59 10.71
C MET A 44 -7.69 14.09 11.99
N ILE A 45 -8.99 13.82 12.16
CA ILE A 45 -9.73 14.21 13.38
C ILE A 45 -9.33 13.33 14.56
N ASN A 46 -9.28 12.01 14.37
CA ASN A 46 -8.97 11.09 15.46
C ASN A 46 -7.48 11.08 15.80
N TRP A 47 -6.64 11.44 14.83
CA TRP A 47 -5.18 11.41 14.89
C TRP A 47 -4.61 12.76 14.44
N SER A 48 -4.88 13.81 15.21
CA SER A 48 -4.43 15.17 14.87
C SER A 48 -2.89 15.24 14.76
N PRO A 49 -2.32 15.73 13.63
CA PRO A 49 -0.88 15.77 13.42
C PRO A 49 -0.15 16.73 14.38
N THR A 50 -0.88 17.62 15.05
CA THR A 50 -0.35 18.50 16.10
C THR A 50 -0.05 17.78 17.41
N MET A 51 -0.60 16.58 17.59
CA MET A 51 -0.26 15.70 18.71
C MET A 51 0.96 14.86 18.31
N GLU A 52 1.99 14.87 19.14
CA GLU A 52 3.26 14.17 18.87
C GLU A 52 3.04 12.71 18.43
N MET A 53 2.17 12.00 19.15
CA MET A 53 1.82 10.61 18.90
C MET A 53 1.20 10.34 17.51
N TRP A 54 0.73 11.37 16.80
CA TRP A 54 0.06 11.27 15.50
C TRP A 54 0.77 12.11 14.42
N ALA A 55 2.04 12.46 14.62
CA ALA A 55 2.80 13.25 13.65
C ALA A 55 2.81 12.64 12.23
N TRP A 56 2.61 11.32 12.11
CA TRP A 56 2.52 10.63 10.82
C TRP A 56 1.15 10.74 10.13
N SER A 57 0.13 11.31 10.77
CA SER A 57 -1.14 11.66 10.11
C SER A 57 -1.04 12.94 9.28
N ASP A 58 0.11 13.63 9.35
CA ASP A 58 0.43 14.77 8.51
C ASP A 58 0.66 14.35 7.05
N TYR A 59 -0.04 15.03 6.14
CA TYR A 59 0.09 14.81 4.70
C TYR A 59 1.53 15.01 4.20
N GLY A 60 2.16 16.13 4.58
CA GLY A 60 3.48 16.49 4.08
C GLY A 60 4.57 15.53 4.54
N LYS A 61 4.45 14.98 5.76
CA LYS A 61 5.35 13.97 6.29
C LYS A 61 5.23 12.65 5.51
N GLN A 62 4.02 12.19 5.24
CA GLN A 62 3.78 10.97 4.45
C GLN A 62 4.31 11.12 3.03
N THR A 63 3.89 12.15 2.29
CA THR A 63 4.26 12.30 0.87
C THR A 63 5.76 12.54 0.69
N ARG A 64 6.42 13.24 1.61
CA ARG A 64 7.88 13.40 1.60
C ARG A 64 8.58 12.06 1.76
N ALA A 65 8.22 11.29 2.79
CA ALA A 65 8.82 9.99 3.07
C ALA A 65 8.62 9.01 1.89
N TYR A 66 7.41 8.96 1.33
CA TYR A 66 7.07 8.12 0.18
C TYR A 66 7.85 8.50 -1.07
N THR A 67 7.98 9.80 -1.35
CA THR A 67 8.79 10.29 -2.47
C THR A 67 10.27 9.92 -2.29
N GLU A 68 10.82 10.14 -1.10
CA GLU A 68 12.22 9.81 -0.79
C GLU A 68 12.48 8.31 -0.92
N GLN A 69 11.57 7.46 -0.42
CA GLN A 69 11.69 6.01 -0.56
C GLN A 69 11.62 5.57 -2.03
N ALA A 70 10.70 6.14 -2.82
CA ALA A 70 10.62 5.87 -4.25
C ALA A 70 11.91 6.25 -5.00
N LEU A 71 12.46 7.44 -4.71
CA LEU A 71 13.73 7.91 -5.30
C LEU A 71 14.91 7.01 -4.90
N ASN A 72 15.01 6.64 -3.62
CA ASN A 72 16.08 5.76 -3.13
C ASN A 72 16.01 4.36 -3.76
N ALA A 73 14.81 3.91 -4.15
CA ALA A 73 14.58 2.68 -4.86
C ALA A 73 14.72 2.80 -6.39
N ASN A 74 15.08 3.98 -6.91
CA ASN A 74 15.14 4.30 -8.34
C ASN A 74 13.79 4.11 -9.08
N LEU A 75 12.68 4.33 -8.39
CA LEU A 75 11.33 4.20 -8.94
C LEU A 75 10.78 5.59 -9.33
N SER A 76 10.36 5.73 -10.59
CA SER A 76 9.76 6.96 -11.12
C SER A 76 8.23 6.95 -11.14
N LEU A 77 7.62 5.87 -10.65
CA LEU A 77 6.17 5.66 -10.63
C LEU A 77 5.71 5.33 -9.21
N ILE A 78 4.74 6.09 -8.70
CA ILE A 78 4.03 5.83 -7.45
C ILE A 78 2.59 5.47 -7.76
N TYR A 79 2.14 4.31 -7.29
CA TYR A 79 0.72 4.01 -7.14
C TYR A 79 0.27 4.45 -5.75
N VAL A 80 -0.70 5.36 -5.66
CA VAL A 80 -1.24 5.84 -4.38
C VAL A 80 -2.65 5.31 -4.14
N ALA A 81 -2.86 4.72 -2.95
CA ALA A 81 -4.20 4.48 -2.43
C ALA A 81 -4.50 5.47 -1.31
N SER A 82 -5.65 6.13 -1.43
CA SER A 82 -6.19 7.05 -0.45
C SER A 82 -7.69 7.21 -0.68
N GLY A 83 -8.45 7.42 0.40
CA GLY A 83 -9.82 7.88 0.33
C GLY A 83 -9.97 9.39 0.08
N GLU A 84 -8.88 10.17 0.18
CA GLU A 84 -8.91 11.63 0.07
C GLU A 84 -8.34 12.10 -1.27
N THR A 85 -9.23 12.39 -2.23
CA THR A 85 -8.86 12.67 -3.62
C THR A 85 -8.13 14.00 -3.78
N ALA A 86 -8.44 15.02 -2.98
CA ALA A 86 -7.80 16.33 -3.12
C ALA A 86 -6.30 16.27 -2.77
N HIS A 87 -5.94 15.54 -1.70
CA HIS A 87 -4.55 15.33 -1.32
C HIS A 87 -3.77 14.51 -2.36
N VAL A 88 -4.42 13.54 -3.02
CA VAL A 88 -3.81 12.78 -4.12
C VAL A 88 -3.47 13.69 -5.30
N GLU A 89 -4.36 14.61 -5.69
CA GLU A 89 -4.09 15.53 -6.79
C GLU A 89 -3.00 16.56 -6.45
N THR A 90 -2.91 16.99 -5.19
CA THR A 90 -1.76 17.77 -4.71
C THR A 90 -0.47 16.95 -4.80
N PHE A 91 -0.51 15.69 -4.37
CA PHE A 91 0.68 14.83 -4.34
C PHE A 91 1.21 14.58 -5.76
N LYS A 92 0.32 14.36 -6.73
CA LYS A 92 0.67 14.28 -8.16
C LYS A 92 1.48 15.48 -8.64
N LYS A 93 1.02 16.70 -8.33
CA LYS A 93 1.70 17.93 -8.76
C LYS A 93 3.07 18.09 -8.11
N GLU A 94 3.16 17.82 -6.82
CA GLU A 94 4.42 17.93 -6.06
C GLU A 94 5.44 16.89 -6.52
N ALA A 95 5.04 15.63 -6.66
CA ALA A 95 5.93 14.55 -7.10
C ALA A 95 6.43 14.74 -8.54
N ALA A 96 5.60 15.31 -9.42
CA ALA A 96 6.00 15.62 -10.80
C ALA A 96 7.20 16.59 -10.86
N THR A 97 7.34 17.52 -9.90
CA THR A 97 8.51 18.41 -9.81
C THR A 97 9.82 17.68 -9.55
N LYS A 98 9.74 16.43 -9.08
CA LYS A 98 10.87 15.53 -8.81
C LYS A 98 11.00 14.42 -9.86
N GLY A 99 10.28 14.52 -10.98
CA GLY A 99 10.31 13.51 -12.04
C GLY A 99 9.56 12.22 -11.71
N ILE A 100 8.68 12.23 -10.70
CA ILE A 100 7.87 11.07 -10.32
C ILE A 100 6.44 11.24 -10.83
N THR A 101 5.92 10.20 -11.47
CA THR A 101 4.51 10.09 -11.83
C THR A 101 3.75 9.44 -10.69
N VAL A 102 2.64 10.05 -10.24
CA VAL A 102 1.75 9.46 -9.25
C VAL A 102 0.43 9.09 -9.93
N VAL A 103 -0.04 7.86 -9.73
CA VAL A 103 -1.31 7.35 -10.26
C VAL A 103 -2.16 6.75 -9.14
N LYS A 104 -3.49 6.86 -9.25
CA LYS A 104 -4.47 6.15 -8.40
C LYS A 104 -5.25 5.14 -9.24
N LYS A 105 -6.01 4.24 -8.60
CA LYS A 105 -6.80 3.21 -9.30
C LYS A 105 -7.62 3.73 -10.48
N GLN A 106 -8.26 4.89 -10.34
CA GLN A 106 -9.09 5.46 -11.40
C GLN A 106 -8.29 5.86 -12.66
N ASP A 107 -6.98 6.15 -12.51
CA ASP A 107 -6.13 6.55 -13.63
C ASP A 107 -5.71 5.35 -14.51
N VAL A 108 -5.77 4.12 -13.98
CA VAL A 108 -5.20 2.92 -14.63
C VAL A 108 -6.26 1.93 -15.15
N LEU A 109 -7.52 2.06 -14.73
CA LEU A 109 -8.56 1.08 -15.05
C LEU A 109 -9.16 1.24 -16.45
N GLY A 110 -9.01 2.40 -17.09
CA GLY A 110 -9.54 2.65 -18.43
C GLY A 110 -11.03 2.30 -18.55
N LYS A 111 -11.37 1.34 -19.42
CA LYS A 111 -12.76 0.87 -19.63
C LYS A 111 -13.37 0.15 -18.43
N ASP A 112 -12.56 -0.34 -17.50
CA ASP A 112 -13.02 -1.11 -16.33
C ASP A 112 -13.41 -0.21 -15.15
N ILE A 113 -13.37 1.13 -15.30
CA ILE A 113 -13.79 2.07 -14.26
C ILE A 113 -15.25 1.86 -13.85
N GLU A 114 -16.14 1.54 -14.79
CA GLU A 114 -17.56 1.23 -14.50
C GLU A 114 -17.73 -0.03 -13.64
N LYS A 115 -16.77 -0.95 -13.66
CA LYS A 115 -16.78 -2.13 -12.79
C LYS A 115 -16.34 -1.76 -11.38
N LEU A 116 -15.36 -0.86 -11.24
CA LEU A 116 -14.96 -0.33 -9.94
C LEU A 116 -16.13 0.39 -9.27
N ASP A 117 -16.89 1.19 -10.02
CA ASP A 117 -18.03 1.95 -9.49
C ASP A 117 -19.18 1.06 -8.99
N LYS A 118 -19.25 -0.20 -9.43
CA LYS A 118 -20.21 -1.19 -8.95
C LYS A 118 -19.78 -1.87 -7.65
N LEU A 119 -18.52 -1.70 -7.24
CA LEU A 119 -17.99 -2.25 -6.00
C LEU A 119 -18.32 -1.32 -4.83
N ALA A 120 -18.67 -1.93 -3.69
CA ALA A 120 -18.77 -1.21 -2.43
C ALA A 120 -17.42 -0.61 -2.03
N TRP A 121 -17.43 0.39 -1.15
CA TRP A 121 -16.23 1.12 -0.75
C TRP A 121 -15.08 0.20 -0.29
N ASP A 122 -15.34 -0.76 0.60
CA ASP A 122 -14.34 -1.73 1.05
C ASP A 122 -13.85 -2.66 -0.08
N GLN A 123 -14.73 -3.01 -1.02
CA GLN A 123 -14.36 -3.82 -2.18
C GLN A 123 -13.45 -3.03 -3.14
N GLN A 124 -13.63 -1.71 -3.25
CA GLN A 124 -12.69 -0.86 -3.98
C GLN A 124 -11.35 -0.74 -3.25
N ALA A 125 -11.33 -0.77 -1.92
CA ALA A 125 -10.09 -0.80 -1.14
C ALA A 125 -9.33 -2.12 -1.31
N LEU A 126 -10.03 -3.24 -1.55
CA LEU A 126 -9.38 -4.51 -1.90
C LEU A 126 -8.63 -4.43 -3.23
N VAL A 127 -9.08 -3.62 -4.20
CA VAL A 127 -8.33 -3.40 -5.44
C VAL A 127 -6.99 -2.73 -5.12
N ASP A 128 -7.00 -1.69 -4.29
CA ASP A 128 -5.78 -1.03 -3.82
C ASP A 128 -4.85 -2.00 -3.09
N TYR A 129 -5.41 -2.84 -2.21
CA TYR A 129 -4.66 -3.86 -1.47
C TYR A 129 -3.94 -4.80 -2.43
N LEU A 130 -4.65 -5.36 -3.42
CA LEU A 130 -4.07 -6.28 -4.41
C LEU A 130 -2.96 -5.63 -5.25
N VAL A 131 -3.12 -4.37 -5.63
CA VAL A 131 -2.08 -3.62 -6.36
C VAL A 131 -0.88 -3.38 -5.45
N MET A 132 -1.07 -3.00 -4.19
CA MET A 132 0.03 -2.75 -3.26
C MET A 132 0.83 -4.00 -2.91
N LEU A 133 0.19 -5.17 -2.84
CA LEU A 133 0.89 -6.44 -2.64
C LEU A 133 1.95 -6.69 -3.71
N ARG A 134 1.75 -6.21 -4.94
CA ARG A 134 2.65 -6.43 -6.08
C ARG A 134 3.76 -5.38 -6.22
N ALA A 135 3.71 -4.27 -5.49
CA ALA A 135 4.64 -3.15 -5.65
C ALA A 135 6.11 -3.55 -5.43
N SER A 136 7.06 -2.89 -6.08
CA SER A 136 8.50 -3.14 -5.86
C SER A 136 8.95 -2.70 -4.47
N GLN A 137 8.40 -1.58 -4.01
CA GLN A 137 8.57 -1.05 -2.67
C GLN A 137 7.23 -0.55 -2.17
N PHE A 138 6.99 -0.63 -0.87
CA PHE A 138 5.75 -0.20 -0.24
C PHE A 138 6.04 0.74 0.94
N GLY A 139 5.21 1.77 1.07
CA GLY A 139 5.17 2.69 2.20
C GLY A 139 3.76 2.90 2.72
N GLY A 140 3.60 2.85 4.04
CA GLY A 140 2.36 3.18 4.74
C GLY A 140 2.63 3.72 6.13
N VAL A 141 1.59 4.08 6.88
CA VAL A 141 1.72 4.62 8.25
C VAL A 141 1.25 3.65 9.32
N ALA A 142 1.90 3.67 10.47
CA ALA A 142 1.74 2.65 11.50
C ALA A 142 0.41 2.66 12.24
N HIS A 143 -0.33 3.77 12.19
CA HIS A 143 -1.68 3.84 12.75
C HIS A 143 -2.75 3.33 11.77
N SER A 144 -2.35 2.80 10.61
CA SER A 144 -3.26 2.21 9.63
C SER A 144 -3.14 0.68 9.63
N SER A 145 -4.21 0.01 10.05
CA SER A 145 -4.32 -1.46 9.93
C SER A 145 -4.20 -1.95 8.48
N PHE A 146 -4.67 -1.16 7.50
CA PHE A 146 -4.49 -1.48 6.08
C PHE A 146 -3.02 -1.58 5.70
N ALA A 147 -2.20 -0.58 6.09
CA ALA A 147 -0.77 -0.59 5.81
C ALA A 147 -0.05 -1.79 6.43
N TRP A 148 -0.42 -2.15 7.67
CA TRP A 148 0.11 -3.34 8.32
C TRP A 148 -0.27 -4.63 7.58
N ASN A 149 -1.52 -4.79 7.14
CA ASN A 149 -1.93 -5.98 6.39
C ASN A 149 -1.13 -6.13 5.08
N VAL A 150 -0.91 -5.03 4.34
CA VAL A 150 -0.08 -5.05 3.13
C VAL A 150 1.37 -5.45 3.47
N ALA A 151 1.98 -4.80 4.46
CA ALA A 151 3.37 -5.02 4.82
C ALA A 151 3.61 -6.45 5.35
N LEU A 152 2.77 -6.94 6.26
CA LEU A 152 2.85 -8.30 6.80
C LEU A 152 2.64 -9.34 5.72
N LYS A 153 1.73 -9.11 4.77
CA LYS A 153 1.54 -10.03 3.64
C LYS A 153 2.77 -10.11 2.74
N ARG A 154 3.39 -8.96 2.47
CA ARG A 154 4.62 -8.86 1.66
C ARG A 154 5.82 -9.45 2.39
N HIS A 155 5.85 -9.37 3.72
CA HIS A 155 6.90 -9.90 4.57
C HIS A 155 7.11 -11.41 4.38
N LEU A 156 6.07 -12.15 4.02
CA LEU A 156 6.14 -13.59 3.72
C LEU A 156 7.12 -13.94 2.59
N PHE A 157 7.52 -12.97 1.77
CA PHE A 157 8.43 -13.16 0.64
C PHE A 157 9.85 -12.65 0.90
N VAL A 158 10.12 -12.07 2.08
CA VAL A 158 11.45 -11.56 2.45
C VAL A 158 12.43 -12.72 2.56
N LYS A 159 13.61 -12.57 1.93
CA LYS A 159 14.62 -13.64 1.88
C LYS A 159 15.51 -13.67 3.12
N ASP A 160 15.79 -12.51 3.71
CA ASP A 160 16.65 -12.40 4.89
C ASP A 160 15.84 -12.32 6.19
N LEU A 161 15.53 -13.49 6.74
CA LEU A 161 14.83 -13.62 8.03
C LEU A 161 15.72 -13.30 9.25
N LYS A 162 17.01 -13.05 9.07
CA LYS A 162 17.92 -12.79 10.21
C LYS A 162 17.74 -11.39 10.79
N LYS A 163 17.17 -10.47 10.01
CA LYS A 163 16.83 -9.13 10.47
C LYS A 163 15.36 -9.10 10.89
N SER A 164 15.13 -8.84 12.18
CA SER A 164 13.80 -8.55 12.68
C SER A 164 13.24 -7.32 11.96
N TYR A 165 12.09 -7.50 11.29
CA TYR A 165 11.40 -6.42 10.58
C TYR A 165 10.89 -5.33 11.52
N LEU A 166 10.95 -5.54 12.84
CA LEU A 166 10.54 -4.58 13.88
C LEU A 166 11.72 -3.81 14.50
N ASP A 167 12.96 -4.16 14.14
CA ASP A 167 14.18 -3.51 14.67
C ASP A 167 14.84 -2.57 13.65
N GLY A 168 14.09 -2.15 12.62
CA GLY A 168 14.55 -1.16 11.64
C GLY A 168 14.24 0.28 12.04
N PRO A 169 14.48 1.26 11.13
CA PRO A 169 14.26 2.67 11.40
C PRO A 169 12.78 3.09 11.49
N GLN A 170 11.87 2.25 10.99
CA GLN A 170 10.43 2.46 11.06
C GLN A 170 9.77 1.33 11.87
N MET A 171 8.47 1.45 12.15
CA MET A 171 7.76 0.45 12.95
C MET A 171 7.73 -0.93 12.33
N LEU A 172 7.70 -0.98 11.00
CA LEU A 172 8.08 -2.15 10.23
C LEU A 172 9.04 -1.69 9.13
N SER A 173 10.15 -2.41 9.00
CA SER A 173 11.17 -2.16 8.00
C SER A 173 11.75 -3.49 7.52
N ASP A 174 11.45 -3.87 6.29
CA ASP A 174 12.05 -5.03 5.63
C ASP A 174 12.51 -4.70 4.20
N GLU A 175 12.84 -5.75 3.43
CA GLU A 175 13.30 -5.65 2.04
C GLU A 175 12.29 -4.92 1.13
N PHE A 176 11.00 -5.03 1.41
CA PHE A 176 9.92 -4.63 0.50
C PHE A 176 9.02 -3.52 1.03
N SER A 177 9.05 -3.26 2.34
CA SER A 177 8.03 -2.47 3.01
C SER A 177 8.63 -1.58 4.12
N GLN A 178 8.10 -0.37 4.21
CA GLN A 178 8.30 0.54 5.34
C GLN A 178 6.94 0.97 5.90
N VAL A 179 6.70 0.73 7.18
CA VAL A 179 5.53 1.25 7.90
C VAL A 179 6.00 2.33 8.85
N TYR A 180 5.82 3.58 8.43
CA TYR A 180 6.32 4.77 9.09
C TYR A 180 5.57 5.06 10.39
N GLY A 181 6.33 5.31 11.46
CA GLY A 181 5.78 5.48 12.80
C GLY A 181 6.87 5.72 13.83
N GLU A 182 6.47 5.82 15.10
CA GLU A 182 7.41 5.81 16.22
C GLU A 182 7.73 4.37 16.61
N LEU A 183 9.01 4.03 16.74
CA LEU A 183 9.44 2.67 17.04
C LEU A 183 8.72 2.11 18.27
N ARG A 184 8.19 0.90 18.13
CA ARG A 184 7.51 0.13 19.21
C ARG A 184 6.29 0.81 19.84
N ARG A 185 5.72 1.84 19.19
CA ARG A 185 4.56 2.59 19.73
C ARG A 185 3.25 1.78 19.75
N TYR A 186 3.06 0.90 18.76
CA TYR A 186 1.86 0.07 18.57
C TYR A 186 2.26 -1.40 18.30
N PRO A 187 2.84 -2.09 19.28
CA PRO A 187 3.29 -3.49 19.10
C PRO A 187 2.13 -4.43 18.76
N GLU A 188 0.90 -4.09 19.15
CA GLU A 188 -0.31 -4.88 18.90
C GLU A 188 -0.56 -5.12 17.41
N TYR A 189 -0.23 -4.20 16.52
CA TYR A 189 -0.44 -4.43 15.09
C TYR A 189 0.45 -5.56 14.56
N ALA A 190 1.70 -5.65 15.03
CA ALA A 190 2.59 -6.73 14.66
C ALA A 190 2.21 -8.08 15.31
N LEU A 191 1.55 -8.05 16.47
CA LEU A 191 1.22 -9.24 17.26
C LEU A 191 -0.17 -9.81 16.97
N CYS A 192 -1.12 -8.96 16.55
CA CYS A 192 -2.53 -9.31 16.44
C CYS A 192 -3.05 -9.36 15.00
N LEU A 193 -2.30 -8.85 14.02
CA LEU A 193 -2.65 -8.97 12.61
C LEU A 193 -1.95 -10.18 11.98
N TRP A 194 -2.72 -10.95 11.22
CA TRP A 194 -2.24 -12.18 10.59
C TRP A 194 -1.73 -11.90 9.16
N PRO A 195 -0.57 -12.47 8.75
CA PRO A 195 -0.04 -12.36 7.38
C PRO A 195 -0.73 -13.28 6.36
#